data_AF-A0A848UQE2-F1
#
_entry.id   AF-A0A848UQE2-F1
#
_cell.length_a   1.000
_cell.length_b   1.000
_cell.length_c   1.000
_cell.angle_alpha   90.00
_cell.angle_beta   90.00
_cell.angle_gamma   90.00
#
_symmetry.space_group_name_H-M   'P 1'
#
loop_
_entity.id
_entity.type
_entity.pdbx_description
1 polymer ?
#
loop_
_entity_poly.entity_id
_entity_poly.type
_entity_poly.pdbx_seq_one_letter_code
_entity_poly.pdbx_strand_id
1 'polypeptide(L)'
;MEKLETNLKYIKAKNKVEKVKRFYTHLAVYMVINTIITAVKVMNNINNGETLEEAVFDFATVATWIVWGIVLAIHTFSVYGLPLILGDDWEERKIEKLMNDELRKN
;
A
#
# COMPACT_ATOMS: atom_id res chain seq x y z
N MET A 1 -20.05 14.34 27.90
CA MET A 1 -19.88 14.57 26.44
C MET A 1 -18.41 14.76 26.07
N GLU A 2 -17.66 15.61 26.77
CA GLU A 2 -16.22 15.86 26.53
C GLU A 2 -15.36 14.59 26.45
N LYS A 3 -15.49 13.66 27.41
CA LYS A 3 -14.73 12.39 27.42
C LYS A 3 -15.01 11.48 26.21
N LEU A 4 -16.20 11.56 25.61
CA LEU A 4 -16.57 10.80 24.41
C LEU A 4 -15.89 11.39 23.17
N GLU A 5 -15.88 12.71 23.04
CA GLU A 5 -15.22 13.41 21.93
C GLU A 5 -13.70 13.19 21.94
N THR A 6 -13.06 13.20 23.11
CA THR A 6 -11.61 12.94 23.24
C THR A 6 -11.26 11.52 22.78
N ASN A 7 -12.10 10.54 23.11
CA ASN A 7 -11.93 9.16 22.66
C ASN A 7 -12.05 9.04 21.12
N LEU A 8 -13.04 9.70 20.52
CA LEU A 8 -13.22 9.70 19.06
C LEU A 8 -12.04 10.34 18.34
N LYS A 9 -11.56 11.49 18.80
CA LYS A 9 -10.36 12.15 18.24
C LYS A 9 -9.12 11.27 18.35
N TYR A 10 -8.93 10.60 19.49
CA TYR A 10 -7.84 9.66 19.69
C TYR A 10 -7.92 8.46 18.74
N ILE A 11 -9.10 7.85 18.58
CA ILE A 11 -9.32 6.71 17.68
C ILE A 11 -9.01 7.11 16.23
N LYS A 12 -9.47 8.29 15.78
CA LYS A 12 -9.16 8.82 14.44
C LYS A 12 -7.66 8.95 14.20
N ALA A 13 -6.95 9.58 15.14
CA ALA A 13 -5.50 9.74 15.05
C ALA A 13 -4.78 8.39 15.03
N LYS A 14 -5.19 7.46 15.90
CA LYS A 14 -4.64 6.10 15.96
C LYS A 14 -4.84 5.35 14.63
N ASN A 15 -6.04 5.39 14.06
CA ASN A 15 -6.35 4.72 12.79
C ASN A 15 -5.51 5.31 11.63
N LYS A 16 -5.30 6.63 11.61
CA LYS A 16 -4.44 7.29 10.61
C LYS A 16 -2.99 6.79 10.73
N VAL A 17 -2.45 6.72 11.94
CA VAL A 17 -1.10 6.19 12.19
C VAL A 17 -0.99 4.72 11.79
N GLU A 18 -1.97 3.89 12.12
CA GLU A 18 -1.97 2.47 11.76
C GLU A 18 -2.00 2.26 10.23
N LYS A 19 -2.76 3.07 9.48
CA LYS A 19 -2.77 3.04 8.01
C LYS A 19 -1.41 3.37 7.42
N VAL A 20 -0.79 4.45 7.89
CA VAL A 20 0.55 4.86 7.46
C VAL A 20 1.59 3.78 7.81
N LYS A 21 1.54 3.21 9.02
CA LYS A 21 2.43 2.12 9.43
C LYS A 21 2.27 0.90 8.52
N ARG A 22 1.03 0.48 8.25
CA ARG A 22 0.74 -0.64 7.35
C ARG A 22 1.27 -0.38 5.95
N PHE A 23 1.10 0.82 5.43
CA PHE A 23 1.65 1.23 4.14
C PHE A 23 3.19 1.05 4.09
N TYR A 24 3.92 1.59 5.08
CA TYR A 24 5.37 1.47 5.12
C TYR A 24 5.84 0.02 5.29
N THR A 25 5.11 -0.82 6.02
CA THR A 25 5.40 -2.25 6.08
C THR A 25 5.29 -2.89 4.70
N HIS A 26 4.25 -2.59 3.91
CA HIS A 26 4.09 -3.15 2.57
C HIS A 26 5.18 -2.63 1.62
N LEU A 27 5.50 -1.34 1.68
CA LEU A 27 6.59 -0.74 0.91
C LEU A 27 7.95 -1.39 1.23
N ALA A 28 8.25 -1.59 2.51
CA ALA A 28 9.49 -2.22 2.94
C ALA A 28 9.58 -3.68 2.44
N VAL A 29 8.51 -4.46 2.60
CA VAL A 29 8.44 -5.84 2.10
C VAL A 29 8.60 -5.87 0.58
N TYR A 30 7.92 -4.98 -0.14
CA TYR A 30 8.06 -4.84 -1.60
C TYR A 30 9.51 -4.62 -2.01
N MET A 31 10.20 -3.65 -1.39
CA MET A 31 11.59 -3.34 -1.73
C MET A 31 12.53 -4.52 -1.41
N VAL A 32 12.42 -5.11 -0.23
CA VAL A 32 13.29 -6.21 0.22
C VAL A 32 13.11 -7.44 -0.66
N ILE A 33 11.87 -7.88 -0.87
CA ILE A 33 11.60 -9.10 -1.62
C ILE A 33 11.96 -8.94 -3.10
N ASN A 34 11.59 -7.83 -3.75
CA ASN A 34 11.94 -7.61 -5.16
C ASN A 34 13.46 -7.49 -5.35
N THR A 35 14.17 -6.87 -4.41
CA THR A 35 15.64 -6.80 -4.46
C THR A 35 16.27 -8.18 -4.35
N ILE A 36 15.83 -9.02 -3.40
CA ILE A 36 16.34 -10.39 -3.25
C ILE A 36 16.05 -11.24 -4.50
N ILE A 37 14.82 -11.19 -5.02
CA ILE A 37 14.45 -11.93 -6.24
C ILE A 37 15.32 -11.49 -7.41
N THR A 38 15.50 -10.18 -7.59
CA THR A 38 16.32 -9.62 -8.67
C THR A 38 17.77 -10.03 -8.52
N ALA A 39 18.35 -9.95 -7.31
CA ALA A 39 19.72 -10.34 -7.07
C ALA A 39 19.96 -11.83 -7.38
N VAL A 40 19.05 -12.71 -6.98
CA VAL A 40 19.14 -14.16 -7.27
C VAL A 40 19.04 -14.42 -8.77
N LYS A 41 18.08 -13.79 -9.46
CA LYS A 41 17.92 -13.92 -10.91
C LYS A 41 19.15 -13.43 -11.67
N VAL A 42 19.62 -12.23 -11.34
CA VAL A 42 20.79 -11.61 -11.98
C VAL A 42 22.02 -12.49 -11.80
N MET A 43 22.26 -13.00 -10.58
CA MET A 43 23.38 -13.88 -10.31
C MET A 43 23.32 -15.20 -11.11
N ASN A 44 22.13 -15.79 -11.24
CA ASN A 44 21.94 -16.99 -12.06
C ASN A 44 22.17 -16.71 -13.56
N ASN A 45 21.63 -15.61 -14.07
CA ASN A 45 21.76 -15.24 -15.48
C ASN A 45 23.21 -14.94 -15.87
N ILE A 46 23.95 -14.22 -15.02
CA ILE A 46 25.38 -13.97 -15.22
C ILE A 46 26.17 -15.29 -15.25
N ASN A 47 25.86 -16.23 -14.35
CA ASN A 47 26.50 -17.55 -14.35
C ASN A 47 26.19 -18.36 -15.63
N ASN A 48 25.07 -18.08 -16.29
CA ASN A 48 24.70 -18.68 -17.57
C ASN A 48 25.32 -17.95 -18.79
N GLY A 49 26.14 -16.92 -18.56
CA GLY A 49 26.87 -16.20 -19.60
C GLY A 49 26.21 -14.91 -20.08
N GLU A 50 25.09 -14.49 -19.48
CA GLU A 50 24.46 -13.19 -19.79
C GLU A 50 25.30 -12.03 -19.24
N THR A 51 25.25 -10.89 -19.93
CA THR A 51 25.82 -9.66 -19.41
C THR A 51 25.00 -9.12 -18.24
N LEU A 52 25.61 -8.26 -17.42
CA LEU A 52 24.92 -7.59 -16.31
C LEU A 52 23.69 -6.79 -16.76
N GLU A 53 23.74 -6.19 -17.95
CA GLU A 53 22.64 -5.42 -18.51
C GLU A 53 21.47 -6.32 -18.89
N GLU A 54 21.73 -7.41 -19.63
CA GLU A 54 20.71 -8.39 -20.02
C GLU A 54 20.05 -9.03 -18.79
N ALA A 55 20.84 -9.40 -17.79
CA ALA A 55 20.36 -10.04 -16.58
C ALA A 55 19.47 -9.12 -15.71
N VAL A 56 19.77 -7.82 -15.66
CA VAL A 56 19.01 -6.83 -14.88
C VAL A 56 17.75 -6.37 -15.62
N PHE A 57 17.85 -6.17 -16.93
CA PHE A 57 16.73 -5.71 -17.76
C PHE A 57 15.91 -6.85 -18.38
N ASP A 58 16.11 -8.08 -17.90
CA ASP A 58 15.25 -9.21 -18.23
C ASP A 58 13.77 -8.83 -18.06
N PHE A 59 12.97 -9.15 -19.08
CA PHE A 59 11.56 -8.79 -19.14
C PHE A 59 10.79 -9.29 -17.92
N ALA A 60 11.07 -10.51 -17.45
CA ALA A 60 10.37 -11.06 -16.30
C ALA A 60 10.74 -10.33 -15.00
N THR A 61 11.99 -9.91 -14.85
CA THR A 61 12.42 -9.04 -13.74
C THR A 61 11.69 -7.69 -13.80
N VAL A 62 11.78 -6.98 -14.92
CA VAL A 62 11.15 -5.65 -15.06
C VAL A 62 9.63 -5.72 -14.89
N ALA A 63 8.96 -6.71 -15.49
CA ALA A 63 7.52 -6.91 -15.35
C ALA A 63 7.12 -7.17 -13.89
N THR A 64 7.92 -7.91 -13.13
CA THR A 64 7.67 -8.17 -11.70
C THR A 64 7.67 -6.85 -10.92
N TRP A 65 8.69 -6.01 -11.11
CA TRP A 65 8.76 -4.70 -10.44
C TRP A 65 7.57 -3.80 -10.80
N ILE A 66 7.19 -3.75 -12.07
CA ILE A 66 6.09 -2.90 -12.56
C ILE A 66 4.74 -3.34 -12.01
N VAL A 67 4.38 -4.62 -12.16
CA VAL A 67 3.06 -5.13 -11.74
C VAL A 67 2.85 -4.91 -10.24
N TRP A 68 3.84 -5.27 -9.43
CA TRP A 68 3.78 -5.07 -8.00
C TRP A 68 3.89 -3.58 -7.61
N GLY A 69 4.64 -2.79 -8.39
CA GLY A 69 4.70 -1.34 -8.25
C GLY A 69 3.35 -0.66 -8.47
N ILE A 70 2.53 -1.15 -9.41
CA ILE A 70 1.16 -0.67 -9.63
C ILE A 70 0.28 -0.98 -8.42
N VAL A 71 0.36 -2.19 -7.86
CA VAL A 71 -0.40 -2.55 -6.64
C VAL A 71 -0.04 -1.62 -5.48
N LEU A 72 1.26 -1.33 -5.30
CA LEU A 72 1.74 -0.41 -4.29
C LEU A 72 1.28 1.04 -4.56
N ALA A 73 1.27 1.48 -5.83
CA ALA A 73 0.77 2.80 -6.22
C ALA A 73 -0.73 2.96 -5.90
N ILE A 74 -1.54 1.94 -6.20
CA ILE A 74 -2.96 1.90 -5.82
C ILE A 74 -3.11 2.00 -4.30
N HIS A 75 -2.29 1.26 -3.53
CA HIS A 75 -2.34 1.33 -2.07
C HIS A 75 -1.95 2.73 -1.54
N THR A 76 -0.90 3.32 -2.12
CA THR A 76 -0.46 4.70 -1.83
C THR A 76 -1.60 5.69 -2.09
N PHE A 77 -2.24 5.58 -3.25
CA PHE A 77 -3.34 6.45 -3.63
C PHE A 77 -4.55 6.29 -2.69
N SER A 78 -4.84 5.08 -2.24
CA SER A 78 -5.90 4.84 -1.26
C SER A 78 -5.63 5.50 0.09
N VAL A 79 -4.37 5.43 0.58
CA VAL A 79 -3.99 5.98 1.89
C VAL A 79 -3.82 7.50 1.86
N TYR A 80 -3.20 8.05 0.81
CA TYR A 80 -2.82 9.47 0.74
C TYR A 80 -3.64 10.27 -0.29
N GLY A 81 -4.04 9.65 -1.39
CA GLY A 81 -4.77 10.33 -2.48
C GLY A 81 -6.26 10.53 -2.20
N LEU A 82 -6.95 9.52 -1.67
CA LEU A 82 -8.38 9.62 -1.37
C LEU A 82 -8.69 10.73 -0.34
N PRO A 83 -7.94 10.90 0.76
CA PRO A 83 -8.14 12.04 1.66
C PRO A 83 -7.95 13.40 1.00
N LEU A 84 -7.02 13.53 0.05
CA LEU A 84 -6.79 14.80 -0.68
C LEU A 84 -7.96 15.16 -1.61
N ILE A 85 -8.60 14.15 -2.22
CA ILE A 85 -9.69 14.36 -3.20
C ILE A 85 -11.06 14.45 -2.52
N LEU A 86 -11.31 13.61 -1.51
CA LEU A 86 -12.61 13.47 -0.86
C LEU A 86 -12.70 14.22 0.50
N GLY A 87 -11.59 14.79 0.97
CA GLY A 87 -11.45 15.45 2.26
C GLY A 87 -11.19 14.47 3.41
N ASP A 88 -10.45 14.87 4.45
CA ASP A 88 -9.99 13.99 5.54
C ASP A 88 -11.09 13.15 6.22
N ASP A 89 -12.34 13.63 6.26
CA ASP A 89 -13.48 12.94 6.88
C ASP A 89 -14.22 11.95 5.95
N TRP A 90 -13.72 11.71 4.72
CA TRP A 90 -14.44 10.89 3.73
C TRP A 90 -14.69 9.45 4.19
N GLU A 91 -13.72 8.85 4.90
CA GLU A 91 -13.84 7.48 5.39
C GLU A 91 -14.93 7.36 6.45
N GLU A 92 -14.99 8.33 7.35
CA GLU A 92 -16.01 8.37 8.41
C GLU A 92 -17.41 8.49 7.82
N ARG A 93 -17.60 9.43 6.87
CA ARG A 93 -18.87 9.56 6.13
C ARG A 93 -19.24 8.28 5.39
N LYS A 94 -18.25 7.55 4.86
CA LYS A 94 -18.49 6.30 4.15
C LYS A 94 -18.92 5.18 5.09
N ILE A 95 -18.28 5.06 6.26
CA ILE A 95 -18.62 4.07 7.28
C ILE A 95 -20.02 4.35 7.84
N GLU A 96 -20.33 5.60 8.17
CA GLU A 96 -21.65 6.00 8.67
C GLU A 96 -22.74 5.68 7.65
N LYS A 97 -22.50 5.98 6.36
CA LYS A 97 -23.43 5.63 5.28
C LYS A 97 -23.66 4.12 5.19
N LEU A 98 -22.61 3.31 5.25
CA LEU A 98 -22.72 1.84 5.18
C LEU A 98 -23.52 1.27 6.36
N MET A 99 -23.27 1.76 7.58
CA MET A 99 -23.99 1.35 8.78
C MET A 99 -25.48 1.70 8.70
N ASN A 100 -25.80 2.91 8.22
CA ASN A 100 -27.19 3.33 8.02
C ASN A 100 -27.90 2.51 6.93
N ASP A 101 -27.19 2.17 5.85
CA ASP A 101 -27.71 1.31 4.78
C ASP A 101 -27.99 -0.13 5.27
N GLU A 102 -27.17 -0.67 6.18
CA GLU A 102 -27.41 -1.96 6.83
C GLU A 102 -28.61 -1.92 7.79
N LEU A 103 -28.69 -0.88 8.63
CA LEU A 103 -29.81 -0.70 9.57
C LEU A 103 -31.16 -0.54 8.85
N ARG A 104 -31.18 0.07 7.66
CA ARG A 104 -32.40 0.29 6.88
C ARG A 104 -32.84 -0.93 6.06
N LYS A 105 -31.98 -1.95 5.93
CA LYS A 105 -32.29 -3.22 5.26
C LYS A 105 -32.86 -4.28 6.21
N ASN A 106 -32.88 -4.02 7.53
CA ASN A 106 -33.55 -4.80 8.56
C ASN A 106 -34.83 -4.09 9.02
#